data_AF-A0A820Z2U1-F1
#
_entry.id   AF-A0A820Z2U1-F1
#
_cell.length_a   1.000
_cell.length_b   1.000
_cell.length_c   1.000
_cell.angle_alpha   90.00
_cell.angle_beta   90.00
_cell.angle_gamma   90.00
#
_symmetry.space_group_name_H-M   'P 1'
#
loop_
_entity.id
_entity.type
_entity.pdbx_description
1 polymer ?
#
loop_
_entity_poly.entity_id
_entity_poly.type
_entity_poly.pdbx_seq_one_letter_code
_entity_poly.pdbx_strand_id
1 'polypeptide(L)' 'MLAAQDVAERCRGLGITALHVRLRATGGNKTKTPGPGAQLALRALARSGLKIGRI' A
#
# COMPACT_ATOMS: atom_id res chain seq x y z
N MET A 1 -5.26 -9.49 0.12
CA MET A 1 -4.17 -9.03 1.01
C MET A 1 -2.82 -9.62 0.63
N LEU A 2 -2.77 -10.81 0.04
CA LEU A 2 -1.54 -11.49 -0.42
C LEU A 2 -0.58 -10.56 -1.19
N ALA A 3 -1.08 -9.81 -2.17
CA ALA A 3 -0.24 -8.89 -2.94
C ALA A 3 0.53 -7.85 -2.10
N ALA A 4 -0.03 -7.37 -0.98
CA ALA A 4 0.65 -6.41 -0.12
C ALA A 4 1.74 -7.09 0.75
N GLN A 5 1.53 -8.37 1.10
CA GLN A 5 2.50 -9.17 1.84
C GLN A 5 3.70 -9.55 0.96
N ASP A 6 3.44 -10.00 -0.27
CA ASP A 6 4.49 -10.34 -1.24
C ASP A 6 5.41 -9.14 -1.53
N VAL A 7 4.81 -7.94 -1.65
CA VAL A 7 5.57 -6.69 -1.81
C VAL A 7 6.40 -6.40 -0.56
N ALA A 8 5.85 -6.60 0.64
CA ALA A 8 6.58 -6.36 1.87
C ALA A 8 7.78 -7.29 2.06
N GLU A 9 7.66 -8.56 1.67
CA GLU A 9 8.78 -9.51 1.69
C GLU A 9 9.87 -9.10 0.70
N ARG A 10 9.49 -8.69 -0.52
CA ARG A 10 10.45 -8.17 -1.51
C ARG A 10 11.12 -6.89 -1.02
N CYS A 11 10.38 -5.95 -0.44
CA CYS A 11 10.93 -4.73 0.14
C CYS A 11 11.92 -5.03 1.27
N ARG A 12 11.65 -6.05 2.08
CA ARG A 12 12.55 -6.51 3.13
C ARG A 12 13.85 -7.08 2.56
N GLY A 13 13.78 -7.89 1.50
CA GLY A 13 14.97 -8.41 0.80
C GLY A 13 15.85 -7.32 0.18
N LEU A 14 15.24 -6.19 -0.21
CA LEU A 14 15.95 -5.02 -0.76
C LEU A 14 16.41 -4.02 0.31
N GLY A 15 16.13 -4.26 1.60
CA GLY A 15 16.49 -3.35 2.69
C GLY A 15 15.65 -2.07 2.78
N ILE A 16 14.46 -2.03 2.17
CA ILE A 16 13.56 -0.88 2.22
C ILE A 16 12.82 -0.88 3.55
N THR A 17 12.99 0.17 4.34
CA THR A 17 12.43 0.29 5.70
C THR A 17 11.23 1.23 5.80
N ALA A 18 11.09 2.17 4.86
CA ALA A 18 10.02 3.16 4.84
C ALA A 18 9.50 3.41 3.41
N LEU A 19 8.20 3.69 3.29
CA LEU A 19 7.52 3.93 2.03
C LEU A 19 6.61 5.17 2.14
N HIS A 20 6.54 5.93 1.05
CA HIS A 20 5.45 6.87 0.82
C HIS A 20 4.42 6.21 -0.10
N VAL A 21 3.16 6.29 0.27
CA VAL A 21 2.05 5.70 -0.48
C VAL A 21 1.35 6.83 -1.23
N ARG A 22 0.81 6.53 -2.42
CA ARG A 22 -0.10 7.44 -3.12
C ARG A 22 -1.32 6.64 -3.50
N LEU A 23 -2.47 7.03 -2.96
CA LEU A 23 -3.72 6.33 -3.20
C LEU A 23 -4.39 6.84 -4.48
N ARG A 24 -4.86 5.93 -5.34
CA ARG A 24 -5.54 6.30 -6.58
C ARG A 24 -6.75 5.41 -6.85
N ALA A 25 -7.88 6.05 -7.18
CA ALA A 25 -9.05 5.41 -7.76
C ALA A 25 -9.02 5.51 -9.30
N THR A 26 -9.98 4.89 -9.97
CA THR A 26 -10.04 4.86 -11.44
C THR A 26 -10.05 6.26 -12.06
N GLY A 27 -10.81 7.20 -11.50
CA GLY A 27 -10.85 8.60 -11.94
C GLY A 27 -11.64 8.84 -13.24
N GLY A 28 -11.50 10.04 -13.83
CA GLY A 28 -12.28 10.47 -15.00
C GLY A 28 -13.77 10.67 -14.68
N ASN A 29 -14.65 10.16 -15.55
CA ASN A 29 -16.11 10.07 -15.31
C ASN A 29 -16.52 8.89 -14.42
N LYS A 30 -15.56 8.04 -14.02
CA LYS A 30 -15.80 6.91 -13.11
C LYS A 30 -15.53 7.33 -11.66
N THR A 31 -15.65 6.38 -10.73
CA THR A 31 -15.50 6.66 -9.30
C THR A 31 -14.10 7.23 -8.98
N LYS A 32 -14.10 8.36 -8.26
CA LYS A 32 -12.90 8.97 -7.67
C LYS A 32 -12.63 8.43 -6.27
N THR A 33 -13.60 7.71 -5.70
CA THR A 33 -13.48 7.07 -4.39
C THR A 33 -12.63 5.81 -4.50
N PRO A 34 -11.55 5.70 -3.72
CA PRO A 34 -10.74 4.49 -3.65
C PRO A 34 -11.58 3.31 -3.15
N GLY A 35 -11.35 2.13 -3.73
CA GLY A 35 -12.05 0.91 -3.31
C GLY A 35 -11.64 0.45 -1.90
N PRO A 36 -12.42 -0.45 -1.28
CA PRO A 36 -12.17 -0.94 0.10
C PRO A 36 -10.79 -1.62 0.24
N GLY A 37 -10.26 -2.19 -0.85
CA GLY A 37 -8.94 -2.81 -0.88
C GLY A 37 -7.78 -1.85 -0.61
N ALA A 38 -7.96 -0.54 -0.83
CA ALA A 38 -6.92 0.45 -0.65
C ALA A 38 -6.50 0.60 0.82
N GLN A 39 -7.49 0.71 1.71
CA GLN A 39 -7.24 0.80 3.16
C GLN A 39 -6.71 -0.52 3.74
N LEU A 40 -7.20 -1.65 3.20
CA LEU A 40 -6.74 -2.98 3.61
C LEU A 40 -5.26 -3.22 3.24
N ALA A 41 -4.84 -2.79 2.05
CA ALA A 41 -3.44 -2.88 1.61
C ALA A 41 -2.51 -2.01 2.48
N LEU A 42 -2.90 -0.77 2.76
CA LEU A 42 -2.17 0.14 3.66
C LEU A 42 -1.95 -0.49 5.04
N ARG A 43 -3.02 -1.06 5.62
CA ARG A 43 -2.94 -1.74 6.91
C ARG A 43 -2.02 -2.97 6.88
N ALA A 44 -2.06 -3.76 5.80
CA ALA A 44 -1.19 -4.93 5.66
C ALA A 44 0.29 -4.52 5.60
N LEU A 45 0.62 -3.47 4.84
CA LEU A 45 1.99 -2.95 4.75
C LEU A 45 2.48 -2.42 6.11
N ALA A 46 1.65 -1.66 6.84
CA ALA A 46 2.03 -1.17 8.17
C ALA A 46 2.29 -2.31 9.16
N ARG A 47 1.46 -3.37 9.13
CA ARG A 47 1.65 -4.55 9.99
C ARG A 47 2.90 -5.37 9.64
N SER A 48 3.34 -5.32 8.39
CA SER A 48 4.55 -6.04 7.93
C SER A 48 5.86 -5.42 8.43
N GLY A 49 5.79 -4.32 9.19
CA GLY A 49 6.95 -3.62 9.77
C GLY A 49 7.51 -2.49 8.91
N LEU A 50 6.87 -2.17 7.78
CA LEU A 50 7.25 -1.05 6.92
C LEU A 50 6.71 0.26 7.50
N LYS A 51 7.57 1.26 7.63
CA LYS A 51 7.17 2.59 8.09
C LYS A 51 6.48 3.34 6.97
N ILE A 52 5.29 3.86 7.22
CA ILE A 52 4.56 4.67 6.24
C ILE A 52 4.80 6.14 6.58
N GLY A 53 5.37 6.87 5.64
CA GLY A 53 5.57 8.32 5.77
C GLY A 53 4.34 9.09 5.31
N ARG A 54 4.39 9.66 4.11
CA ARG A 54 3.23 10.33 3.48
C ARG A 54 2.34 9.33 2.74
N ILE A 55 1.03 9.60 2.73
CA ILE A 55 -0.03 8.86 2.01
C ILE A 55 -0.71 9.79 1.01
#